data_AF-A0A1I2FCT0-F1
#
_entry.id   AF-A0A1I2FCT0-F1
#
_cell.length_a   1.000
_cell.length_b   1.000
_cell.length_c   1.000
_cell.angle_alpha   90.00
_cell.angle_beta   90.00
_cell.angle_gamma   90.00
#
_symmetry.space_group_name_H-M   'P 1'
#
loop_
_entity.id
_entity.type
_entity.pdbx_description
1 polymer ?
#
loop_
_entity_poly.entity_id
_entity_poly.type
_entity_poly.pdbx_seq_one_letter_code
_entity_poly.pdbx_strand_id
1 'polypeptide(L)'
;MTRMGDVLAGNNAEWEFEPEAVVIRYSRGVRGVRFLQALGERRIPHDALDGAELLDGRRGTAVLRLLPRPGADPVVEAAGGQLKENADPYRLVLPEQSRTLAEYYRDELRPLIGPQARDAAGDGPAERFLVAPPAAPRAFKAYDAKALFDGRTVTFRWFWTGASSAKWKAGDQSFPVEELSGLDWRSPELLHGHLRLLRRDADEQPGEADQDPAAVVFGLGYGPVHESLPFAAAVLAAIRSARVRP
;
A
#
# COMPACT_ATOMS: atom_id res chain seq x y z
N MET A 1 -16.88 14.26 27.79
CA MET A 1 -15.53 14.87 27.77
C MET A 1 -14.61 13.84 27.15
N THR A 2 -14.55 13.82 25.82
CA THR A 2 -13.76 12.86 25.03
C THR A 2 -12.30 13.31 25.06
N ARG A 3 -11.36 12.47 25.48
CA ARG A 3 -9.93 12.78 25.35
C ARG A 3 -9.43 12.17 24.03
N MET A 4 -9.26 13.03 23.03
CA MET A 4 -8.29 12.82 21.95
C MET A 4 -6.97 12.31 22.55
N GLY A 5 -6.50 11.13 22.11
CA GLY A 5 -5.32 10.44 22.64
C GLY A 5 -5.56 9.04 23.22
N ASP A 6 -6.79 8.50 23.14
CA ASP A 6 -7.05 7.13 23.57
C ASP A 6 -6.51 6.10 22.56
N VAL A 7 -5.90 5.03 23.09
CA VAL A 7 -5.30 3.94 22.32
C VAL A 7 -6.17 2.70 22.41
N LEU A 8 -6.58 2.17 21.25
CA LEU A 8 -7.25 0.89 21.13
C LEU A 8 -6.25 -0.18 20.69
N ALA A 9 -5.85 -1.01 21.64
CA ALA A 9 -4.91 -2.10 21.40
C ALA A 9 -5.61 -3.35 20.86
N GLY A 10 -5.22 -3.77 19.66
CA GLY A 10 -5.65 -5.01 19.04
C GLY A 10 -4.54 -6.05 18.94
N ASN A 11 -4.92 -7.23 18.45
CA ASN A 11 -4.05 -8.38 18.30
C ASN A 11 -2.95 -8.16 17.24
N ASN A 12 -3.20 -7.29 16.25
CA ASN A 12 -2.30 -7.06 15.12
C ASN A 12 -1.76 -5.62 15.02
N ALA A 13 -2.36 -4.66 15.73
CA ALA A 13 -1.98 -3.25 15.72
C ALA A 13 -2.53 -2.53 16.95
N GLU A 14 -2.06 -1.31 17.19
CA GLU A 14 -2.64 -0.34 18.11
C GLU A 14 -3.10 0.86 17.30
N TRP A 15 -4.32 1.35 17.56
CA TRP A 15 -4.85 2.54 16.93
C TRP A 15 -4.98 3.66 17.96
N GLU A 16 -4.41 4.81 17.65
CA GLU A 16 -4.59 6.04 18.42
C GLU A 16 -5.53 6.98 17.65
N PHE A 17 -6.58 7.44 18.32
CA PHE A 17 -7.56 8.35 17.74
C PHE A 17 -7.17 9.79 18.06
N GLU A 18 -6.71 10.48 17.02
CA GLU A 18 -6.29 11.88 17.05
C GLU A 18 -7.40 12.79 16.50
N PRO A 19 -7.29 14.13 16.65
CA PRO A 19 -8.37 15.05 16.27
C PRO A 19 -8.72 15.00 14.77
N GLU A 20 -7.73 14.72 13.94
CA GLU A 20 -7.75 14.86 12.49
C GLU A 20 -7.28 13.59 11.76
N ALA A 21 -6.93 12.54 12.51
CA ALA A 21 -6.36 11.32 11.97
C ALA A 21 -6.54 10.12 12.91
N VAL A 22 -6.37 8.92 12.35
CA VAL A 22 -6.11 7.71 13.12
C VAL A 22 -4.66 7.30 12.90
N VAL A 23 -3.89 7.14 13.97
CA VAL A 23 -2.51 6.62 13.90
C VAL A 23 -2.52 5.12 14.15
N ILE A 24 -2.09 4.36 13.15
CA ILE A 24 -2.01 2.91 13.18
C ILE A 24 -0.57 2.48 13.42
N ARG A 25 -0.31 1.77 14.52
CA ARG A 25 1.00 1.19 14.83
C ARG A 25 0.91 -0.33 14.73
N TYR A 26 1.56 -0.93 13.74
CA TYR A 26 1.54 -2.38 13.59
C TYR A 26 2.42 -3.04 14.65
N SER A 27 1.84 -3.93 15.45
CA SER A 27 2.51 -4.48 16.62
C SER A 27 3.66 -5.42 16.21
N ARG A 28 4.79 -5.33 16.92
CA ARG A 28 6.01 -6.13 16.64
C ARG A 28 5.93 -7.58 17.16
N GLY A 29 4.73 -8.11 17.39
CA GLY A 29 4.54 -9.47 17.93
C GLY A 29 5.08 -10.57 16.99
N VAL A 30 5.46 -11.70 17.58
CA VAL A 30 6.12 -12.87 16.93
C VAL A 30 5.28 -13.50 15.79
N ARG A 31 4.02 -13.11 15.65
CA ARG A 31 3.06 -13.66 14.66
C ARG A 31 2.50 -12.61 13.69
N GLY A 32 3.03 -11.39 13.68
CA GLY A 32 2.56 -10.34 12.78
C GLY A 32 2.81 -10.68 11.30
N VAL A 33 1.89 -10.27 10.43
CA VAL A 33 2.11 -10.36 8.98
C VAL A 33 3.27 -9.41 8.62
N ARG A 34 4.36 -9.94 8.06
CA ARG A 34 5.59 -9.17 7.75
C ARG A 34 5.33 -7.89 6.98
N PHE A 35 4.31 -7.87 6.13
CA PHE A 35 3.91 -6.69 5.38
C PHE A 35 3.47 -5.55 6.31
N LEU A 36 2.59 -5.81 7.27
CA LEU A 36 2.16 -4.80 8.24
C LEU A 36 3.35 -4.30 9.08
N GLN A 37 4.24 -5.20 9.50
CA GLN A 37 5.47 -4.81 10.22
C GLN A 37 6.38 -3.91 9.36
N ALA A 38 6.47 -4.17 8.06
CA ALA A 38 7.25 -3.35 7.12
C ALA A 38 6.64 -1.97 6.85
N LEU A 39 5.33 -1.80 7.10
CA LEU A 39 4.68 -0.48 7.06
C LEU A 39 4.92 0.33 8.34
N GLY A 40 5.15 -0.32 9.48
CA GLY A 40 5.52 0.34 10.74
C GLY A 40 4.39 1.16 11.37
N GLU A 41 4.56 2.48 11.44
CA GLU A 41 3.54 3.42 11.92
C GLU A 41 2.96 4.18 10.72
N ARG A 42 1.65 4.38 10.71
CA ARG A 42 0.95 5.12 9.67
C ARG A 42 -0.05 6.09 10.27
N ARG A 43 0.11 7.37 9.98
CA ARG A 43 -0.92 8.39 10.24
C ARG A 43 -1.90 8.43 9.07
N ILE A 44 -3.18 8.20 9.36
CA ILE A 44 -4.25 8.20 8.37
C ILE A 44 -5.15 9.41 8.63
N PRO A 45 -5.06 10.49 7.82
CA PRO A 45 -5.96 11.63 7.96
C PRO A 45 -7.43 11.22 7.79
N HIS A 46 -8.34 11.86 8.50
CA HIS A 46 -9.78 11.64 8.34
C HIS A 46 -10.26 11.87 6.89
N ASP A 47 -9.68 12.86 6.19
CA ASP A 47 -9.92 13.12 4.77
C ASP A 47 -9.55 11.96 3.84
N ALA A 48 -8.69 11.05 4.30
CA ALA A 48 -8.28 9.85 3.57
C ALA A 48 -9.24 8.66 3.77
N LEU A 49 -10.35 8.83 4.51
CA LEU A 49 -11.26 7.77 4.90
C LEU A 49 -12.68 8.05 4.43
N ASP A 50 -13.31 7.08 3.76
CA ASP A 50 -14.71 7.10 3.34
C ASP A 50 -15.65 6.56 4.42
N GLY A 51 -15.15 5.84 5.42
CA GLY A 51 -15.99 5.27 6.46
C GLY A 51 -15.26 4.37 7.44
N ALA A 52 -16.02 3.85 8.40
CA ALA A 52 -15.57 2.88 9.39
C ALA A 52 -16.68 1.85 9.63
N GLU A 53 -16.30 0.58 9.71
CA GLU A 53 -17.22 -0.54 9.90
C GLU A 53 -16.75 -1.46 11.02
N LEU A 54 -17.70 -2.13 11.66
CA LEU A 54 -17.42 -3.18 12.63
C LEU A 54 -17.93 -4.50 12.06
N LEU A 55 -17.04 -5.48 11.99
CA LEU A 55 -17.30 -6.79 11.42
C LEU A 55 -17.08 -7.87 12.49
N ASP A 56 -17.73 -9.01 12.30
CA ASP A 56 -17.37 -10.21 13.05
C ASP A 56 -16.01 -10.74 12.59
N GLY A 57 -15.16 -11.10 13.54
CA GLY A 57 -13.87 -11.71 13.32
C GLY A 57 -13.90 -13.23 13.48
N ARG A 58 -12.71 -13.85 13.46
CA ARG A 58 -12.57 -15.31 13.65
C ARG A 58 -12.34 -15.63 15.12
N ARG A 59 -12.92 -16.73 15.62
CA ARG A 59 -12.62 -17.30 16.95
C ARG A 59 -12.85 -16.33 18.13
N GLY A 60 -14.03 -15.71 18.20
CA GLY A 60 -14.35 -14.77 19.29
C GLY A 60 -13.52 -13.49 19.23
N THR A 61 -13.40 -12.93 18.02
CA THR A 61 -12.80 -11.62 17.79
C THR A 61 -13.79 -10.75 17.04
N ALA A 62 -13.67 -9.43 17.22
CA ALA A 62 -14.31 -8.43 16.40
C ALA A 62 -13.26 -7.72 15.54
N VAL A 63 -13.67 -7.11 14.43
CA VAL A 63 -12.77 -6.33 13.57
C VAL A 63 -13.33 -4.94 13.36
N LEU A 64 -12.60 -3.93 13.83
CA LEU A 64 -12.83 -2.54 13.44
C LEU A 64 -12.03 -2.29 12.15
N ARG A 65 -12.70 -1.84 11.09
CA ARG A 65 -12.07 -1.58 9.80
C ARG A 65 -12.36 -0.16 9.34
N LEU A 66 -11.31 0.55 8.93
CA LEU A 66 -11.45 1.82 8.22
C LEU A 66 -11.53 1.57 6.71
N LEU A 67 -12.32 2.39 6.04
CA LEU A 67 -12.51 2.32 4.59
C LEU A 67 -11.71 3.47 3.96
N PRO A 68 -10.56 3.19 3.32
CA PRO A 68 -9.77 4.24 2.67
C PRO A 68 -10.52 4.81 1.47
N ARG A 69 -10.46 6.14 1.32
CA ARG A 69 -10.94 6.85 0.14
C ARG A 69 -10.12 6.42 -1.09
N PRO A 70 -10.74 6.12 -2.24
CA PRO A 70 -10.02 5.82 -3.48
C PRO A 70 -8.99 6.90 -3.81
N GLY A 71 -7.78 6.49 -4.20
CA GLY A 71 -6.68 7.41 -4.53
C GLY A 71 -5.98 8.09 -3.34
N ALA A 72 -6.44 7.90 -2.10
CA ALA A 72 -5.87 8.59 -0.93
C ALA A 72 -4.64 7.89 -0.33
N ASP A 73 -4.54 6.57 -0.45
CA ASP A 73 -3.42 5.77 0.09
C ASP A 73 -2.64 5.08 -1.04
N PRO A 74 -1.33 5.38 -1.23
CA PRO A 74 -0.52 4.76 -2.27
C PRO A 74 -0.33 3.26 -2.09
N VAL A 75 -0.41 2.74 -0.86
CA VAL A 75 -0.30 1.29 -0.59
C VAL A 75 -1.54 0.55 -1.05
N VAL A 76 -2.73 1.09 -0.75
CA VAL A 76 -4.01 0.52 -1.19
C VAL A 76 -4.16 0.63 -2.70
N GLU A 77 -3.80 1.79 -3.26
CA GLU A 77 -3.84 2.03 -4.69
C GLU A 77 -2.95 1.06 -5.47
N ALA A 78 -1.68 0.90 -5.04
CA ALA A 78 -0.75 -0.03 -5.68
C ALA A 78 -1.18 -1.49 -5.50
N ALA A 79 -1.82 -1.85 -4.39
CA ALA A 79 -2.32 -3.21 -4.15
C ALA A 79 -3.49 -3.58 -5.06
N GLY A 80 -4.31 -2.60 -5.48
CA GLY A 80 -5.46 -2.83 -6.36
C GLY A 80 -6.43 -3.93 -5.87
N GLY A 81 -6.62 -4.04 -4.54
CA GLY A 81 -7.51 -5.04 -3.95
C GLY A 81 -6.96 -6.48 -3.89
N GLN A 82 -5.70 -6.71 -4.24
CA GLN A 82 -5.09 -8.06 -4.28
C GLN A 82 -4.57 -8.56 -2.92
N LEU A 83 -4.66 -7.74 -1.86
CA LEU A 83 -4.22 -8.13 -0.52
C LEU A 83 -5.20 -9.12 0.12
N LYS A 84 -4.65 -10.15 0.77
CA LYS A 84 -5.42 -11.01 1.68
C LYS A 84 -5.95 -10.20 2.85
N GLU A 85 -7.07 -10.65 3.39
CA GLU A 85 -7.74 -10.04 4.56
C GLU A 85 -6.79 -9.79 5.74
N ASN A 86 -5.91 -10.74 6.07
CA ASN A 86 -4.97 -10.60 7.19
C ASN A 86 -3.80 -9.62 6.92
N ALA A 87 -3.64 -9.18 5.67
CA ALA A 87 -2.65 -8.21 5.25
C ALA A 87 -3.27 -6.82 4.99
N ASP A 88 -4.58 -6.65 5.18
CA ASP A 88 -5.26 -5.35 5.05
C ASP A 88 -4.73 -4.38 6.15
N PRO A 89 -4.08 -3.26 5.76
CA PRO A 89 -3.50 -2.32 6.71
C PRO A 89 -4.53 -1.53 7.52
N TYR A 90 -5.82 -1.58 7.15
CA TYR A 90 -6.90 -0.84 7.79
C TYR A 90 -7.78 -1.70 8.69
N ARG A 91 -7.35 -2.92 9.04
CA ARG A 91 -8.07 -3.82 9.95
C ARG A 91 -7.42 -3.87 11.32
N LEU A 92 -8.20 -3.59 12.36
CA LEU A 92 -7.82 -3.83 13.75
C LEU A 92 -8.60 -5.04 14.28
N VAL A 93 -7.89 -6.13 14.56
CA VAL A 93 -8.45 -7.35 15.12
C VAL A 93 -8.45 -7.24 16.64
N LEU A 94 -9.62 -7.35 17.26
CA LEU A 94 -9.83 -7.13 18.70
C LEU A 94 -10.39 -8.39 19.35
N PRO A 95 -10.06 -8.67 20.62
CA PRO A 95 -10.78 -9.70 21.37
C PRO A 95 -12.26 -9.30 21.52
N GLU A 96 -13.18 -10.28 21.57
CA GLU A 96 -14.62 -10.01 21.62
C GLU A 96 -15.02 -9.07 22.77
N GLN A 97 -14.37 -9.18 23.92
CA GLN A 97 -14.59 -8.31 25.08
C GLN A 97 -14.37 -6.80 24.80
N SER A 98 -13.65 -6.47 23.73
CA SER A 98 -13.40 -5.08 23.31
C SER A 98 -14.38 -4.61 22.22
N ARG A 99 -15.39 -5.41 21.85
CA ARG A 99 -16.37 -5.07 20.81
C ARG A 99 -17.12 -3.77 21.10
N THR A 100 -17.66 -3.62 22.30
CA THR A 100 -18.41 -2.41 22.69
C THR A 100 -17.54 -1.15 22.61
N LEU A 101 -16.25 -1.26 22.94
CA LEU A 101 -15.30 -0.15 22.79
C LEU A 101 -15.03 0.14 21.30
N ALA A 102 -14.94 -0.88 20.46
CA ALA A 102 -14.80 -0.73 19.01
C ALA A 102 -16.04 -0.08 18.37
N GLU A 103 -17.25 -0.44 18.84
CA GLU A 103 -18.52 0.20 18.44
C GLU A 103 -18.51 1.69 18.76
N TYR A 104 -18.09 2.04 19.97
CA TYR A 104 -17.94 3.43 20.40
C TYR A 104 -17.03 4.22 19.45
N TYR A 105 -15.80 3.76 19.19
CA TYR A 105 -14.88 4.48 18.31
C TYR A 105 -15.34 4.56 16.86
N ARG A 106 -16.00 3.51 16.33
CA ARG A 106 -16.63 3.57 15.01
C ARG A 106 -17.65 4.70 14.94
N ASP A 107 -18.49 4.83 15.96
CA ASP A 107 -19.56 5.82 15.99
C ASP A 107 -19.03 7.24 16.22
N GLU A 108 -17.97 7.42 17.02
CA GLU A 108 -17.25 8.70 17.17
C GLU A 108 -16.52 9.13 15.89
N LEU A 109 -15.99 8.18 15.11
CA LEU A 109 -15.34 8.47 13.83
C LEU A 109 -16.32 8.86 12.74
N ARG A 110 -17.52 8.26 12.72
CA ARG A 110 -18.52 8.44 11.66
C ARG A 110 -18.81 9.91 11.30
N PRO A 111 -18.99 10.87 12.24
CA PRO A 111 -19.20 12.28 11.89
C PRO A 111 -17.95 12.99 11.37
N LEU A 112 -16.76 12.41 11.51
CA LEU A 112 -15.47 13.02 11.15
C LEU A 112 -14.94 12.56 9.79
N ILE A 113 -15.49 11.50 9.22
CA ILE A 113 -15.00 10.86 7.99
C ILE A 113 -16.12 10.71 6.96
N GLY A 114 -15.76 10.38 5.73
CA GLY A 114 -16.70 10.23 4.62
C GLY A 114 -17.04 11.54 3.91
N PRO A 115 -17.85 11.46 2.84
CA PRO A 115 -18.11 12.61 1.96
C PRO A 115 -18.71 13.82 2.64
N GLN A 116 -19.61 13.61 3.61
CA GLN A 116 -20.33 14.69 4.30
C GLN A 116 -19.43 15.49 5.25
N ALA A 117 -18.34 14.89 5.72
CA ALA A 117 -17.38 15.55 6.60
C ALA A 117 -16.32 16.37 5.83
N ARG A 118 -16.28 16.28 4.49
CA ARG A 118 -15.27 16.93 3.66
C ARG A 118 -15.76 18.27 3.13
N ASP A 119 -15.38 19.35 3.81
CA ASP A 119 -15.80 20.71 3.41
C ASP A 119 -15.24 21.17 2.05
N ALA A 120 -14.04 20.69 1.65
CA ALA A 120 -13.30 21.22 0.49
C ALA A 120 -12.91 20.18 -0.58
N ALA A 121 -13.06 18.88 -0.32
CA ALA A 121 -12.46 17.83 -1.15
C ALA A 121 -13.44 17.06 -2.07
N GLY A 122 -14.74 17.38 -2.01
CA GLY A 122 -15.78 16.71 -2.80
C GLY A 122 -16.01 15.23 -2.48
N ASP A 123 -17.02 14.63 -3.12
CA ASP A 123 -17.45 13.23 -2.96
C ASP A 123 -16.64 12.23 -3.82
N GLY A 124 -15.68 12.72 -4.61
CA GLY A 124 -14.91 11.91 -5.57
C GLY A 124 -13.68 11.21 -4.96
N PRO A 125 -12.90 10.46 -5.77
CA PRO A 125 -11.56 10.00 -5.40
C PRO A 125 -10.65 11.16 -4.96
N ALA A 126 -9.64 10.87 -4.14
CA ALA A 126 -8.65 11.87 -3.78
C ALA A 126 -7.77 12.22 -4.99
N GLU A 127 -7.60 13.51 -5.26
CA GLU A 127 -6.75 14.01 -6.35
C GLU A 127 -5.25 13.79 -6.10
N ARG A 128 -4.87 13.62 -4.83
CA ARG A 128 -3.52 13.31 -4.38
C ARG A 128 -3.55 12.26 -3.28
N PHE A 129 -2.42 11.60 -3.08
CA PHE A 129 -2.23 10.78 -1.89
C PHE A 129 -2.25 11.67 -0.64
N LEU A 130 -3.11 11.32 0.31
CA LEU A 130 -3.27 11.98 1.60
C LEU A 130 -2.50 11.22 2.70
N VAL A 131 -2.31 9.91 2.51
CA VAL A 131 -1.49 9.09 3.40
C VAL A 131 -0.05 9.10 2.93
N ALA A 132 0.88 9.26 3.86
CA ALA A 132 2.31 9.27 3.55
C ALA A 132 2.75 7.95 2.90
N PRO A 133 3.51 8.01 1.78
CA PRO A 133 4.03 6.80 1.15
C PRO A 133 5.13 6.17 1.99
N PRO A 134 5.39 4.86 1.81
CA PRO A 134 6.58 4.23 2.36
C PRO A 134 7.86 4.95 1.88
N ALA A 135 8.74 5.34 2.80
CA ALA A 135 9.92 6.15 2.48
C ALA A 135 10.91 5.45 1.52
N ALA A 136 11.53 6.22 0.61
CA ALA A 136 12.68 5.82 -0.20
C ALA A 136 14.00 6.09 0.56
N PRO A 137 15.14 5.45 0.19
CA PRO A 137 15.30 4.47 -0.89
C PRO A 137 14.67 3.11 -0.54
N ARG A 138 14.22 2.37 -1.57
CA ARG A 138 13.73 1.00 -1.44
C ARG A 138 14.38 0.09 -2.45
N ALA A 139 14.53 -1.18 -2.09
CA ALA A 139 14.99 -2.21 -2.99
C ALA A 139 14.40 -3.56 -2.59
N PHE A 140 14.24 -4.45 -3.55
CA PHE A 140 13.89 -5.84 -3.30
C PHE A 140 14.49 -6.74 -4.38
N LYS A 141 14.57 -8.05 -4.09
CA LYS A 141 14.97 -9.04 -5.09
C LYS A 141 13.74 -9.66 -5.71
N ALA A 142 13.56 -9.45 -7.00
CA ALA A 142 12.66 -10.23 -7.85
C ALA A 142 13.36 -11.53 -8.27
N TYR A 143 12.66 -12.40 -9.00
CA TYR A 143 13.24 -13.65 -9.48
C TYR A 143 14.33 -13.41 -10.53
N ASP A 144 14.07 -12.46 -11.43
CA ASP A 144 14.91 -12.13 -12.58
C ASP A 144 15.82 -10.92 -12.37
N ALA A 145 15.59 -10.12 -11.33
CA ALA A 145 16.30 -8.86 -11.14
C ALA A 145 16.40 -8.40 -9.68
N LYS A 146 17.33 -7.49 -9.42
CA LYS A 146 17.24 -6.56 -8.28
C LYS A 146 16.53 -5.28 -8.75
N ALA A 147 15.46 -4.91 -8.07
CA ALA A 147 14.79 -3.63 -8.26
C ALA A 147 15.28 -2.63 -7.20
N LEU A 148 15.56 -1.40 -7.63
CA LEU A 148 15.99 -0.29 -6.76
C LEU A 148 15.17 0.96 -7.08
N PHE A 149 14.84 1.74 -6.06
CA PHE A 149 14.20 3.02 -6.18
C PHE A 149 14.81 4.00 -5.20
N ASP A 150 15.34 5.11 -5.71
CA ASP A 150 16.03 6.13 -4.90
C ASP A 150 15.14 7.33 -4.54
N GLY A 151 13.87 7.32 -4.95
CA GLY A 151 12.94 8.45 -4.81
C GLY A 151 12.68 9.21 -6.11
N ARG A 152 13.51 9.00 -7.15
CA ARG A 152 13.40 9.67 -8.46
C ARG A 152 13.50 8.72 -9.64
N THR A 153 14.19 7.60 -9.48
CA THR A 153 14.49 6.69 -10.57
C THR A 153 14.35 5.24 -10.09
N VAL A 154 13.65 4.44 -10.89
CA VAL A 154 13.57 2.99 -10.72
C VAL A 154 14.63 2.32 -11.59
N THR A 155 15.45 1.44 -11.01
CA THR A 155 16.47 0.69 -11.74
C THR A 155 16.23 -0.81 -11.60
N PHE A 156 16.32 -1.53 -12.70
CA PHE A 156 16.34 -3.00 -12.73
C PHE A 156 17.72 -3.50 -13.14
N ARG A 157 18.29 -4.36 -12.30
CA ARG A 157 19.58 -5.01 -12.55
C ARG A 157 19.38 -6.49 -12.70
N TRP A 158 19.63 -7.02 -13.89
CA TRP A 158 19.25 -8.37 -14.25
C TRP A 158 20.14 -9.43 -13.61
N PHE A 159 19.53 -10.54 -13.19
CA PHE A 159 20.23 -11.74 -12.78
C PHE A 159 20.40 -12.67 -13.97
N TRP A 160 21.63 -13.07 -14.22
CA TRP A 160 22.00 -13.94 -15.33
C TRP A 160 21.25 -15.30 -15.35
N THR A 161 20.82 -15.81 -14.20
CA THR A 161 20.07 -17.09 -14.09
C THR A 161 18.55 -16.94 -14.21
N GLY A 162 18.02 -15.72 -14.11
CA GLY A 162 16.58 -15.49 -14.00
C GLY A 162 16.00 -14.65 -15.13
N ALA A 163 16.78 -13.74 -15.70
CA ALA A 163 16.31 -12.86 -16.76
C ALA A 163 16.18 -13.58 -18.10
N SER A 164 15.08 -13.31 -18.81
CA SER A 164 14.88 -13.75 -20.18
C SER A 164 15.95 -13.19 -21.12
N SER A 165 16.13 -13.83 -22.28
CA SER A 165 17.05 -13.32 -23.31
C SER A 165 16.69 -11.91 -23.79
N ALA A 166 15.40 -11.54 -23.78
CA ALA A 166 14.95 -10.20 -24.12
C ALA A 166 15.46 -9.16 -23.12
N LYS A 167 15.24 -9.39 -21.82
CA LYS A 167 15.71 -8.53 -20.73
C LYS A 167 17.23 -8.44 -20.68
N TRP A 168 17.91 -9.58 -20.82
CA TRP A 168 19.37 -9.61 -20.80
C TRP A 168 19.98 -8.78 -21.94
N LYS A 169 19.43 -8.87 -23.16
CA LYS A 169 19.86 -8.07 -24.30
C LYS A 169 19.58 -6.57 -24.12
N ALA A 170 18.50 -6.21 -23.41
CA ALA A 170 18.19 -4.82 -23.12
C ALA A 170 19.19 -4.18 -22.13
N GLY A 171 19.91 -4.99 -21.34
CA GLY A 171 20.82 -4.51 -20.30
C GLY A 171 20.08 -3.92 -19.10
N ASP A 172 20.81 -3.53 -18.05
CA ASP A 172 20.24 -2.89 -16.86
C ASP A 172 19.36 -1.69 -17.28
N GLN A 173 18.14 -1.61 -16.74
CA GLN A 173 17.17 -0.59 -17.11
C GLN A 173 17.07 0.49 -16.04
N SER A 174 16.78 1.72 -16.46
CA SER A 174 16.61 2.87 -15.58
C SER A 174 15.44 3.73 -16.06
N PHE A 175 14.52 4.04 -15.16
CA PHE A 175 13.26 4.74 -15.45
C PHE A 175 13.08 5.93 -14.50
N PRO A 176 13.28 7.17 -14.95
CA PRO A 176 12.88 8.37 -14.21
C PRO A 176 11.37 8.37 -13.97
N VAL A 177 10.92 8.75 -12.77
CA VAL A 177 9.47 8.78 -12.44
C VAL A 177 8.68 9.76 -13.29
N GLU A 178 9.35 10.76 -13.85
CA GLU A 178 8.80 11.74 -14.79
C GLU A 178 8.37 11.10 -16.12
N GLU A 179 9.01 10.00 -16.53
CA GLU A 179 8.70 9.25 -17.76
C GLU A 179 7.61 8.18 -17.56
N LEU A 180 7.22 7.95 -16.31
CA LEU A 180 6.25 6.93 -15.94
C LEU A 180 4.84 7.51 -15.85
N SER A 181 3.88 6.71 -16.27
CA SER A 181 2.44 6.98 -16.16
C SER A 181 1.80 6.25 -14.97
N GLY A 182 2.45 5.22 -14.46
CA GLY A 182 1.98 4.43 -13.33
C GLY A 182 2.82 3.16 -13.20
N LEU A 183 2.27 2.18 -12.49
CA LEU A 183 2.80 0.83 -12.41
C LEU A 183 1.64 -0.15 -12.23
N ASP A 184 1.87 -1.39 -12.64
CA ASP A 184 1.05 -2.54 -12.33
C ASP A 184 1.81 -3.42 -11.34
N TRP A 185 1.22 -3.65 -10.17
CA TRP A 185 1.74 -4.60 -9.20
C TRP A 185 0.77 -5.76 -9.12
N ARG A 186 1.27 -6.96 -9.42
CA ARG A 186 0.53 -8.19 -9.31
C ARG A 186 1.10 -9.04 -8.19
N SER A 187 0.27 -9.39 -7.22
CA SER A 187 0.72 -10.07 -6.00
C SER A 187 1.57 -11.33 -6.32
N PRO A 188 2.70 -11.55 -5.61
CA PRO A 188 3.52 -12.77 -5.76
C PRO A 188 2.76 -14.05 -5.37
N GLU A 189 1.59 -13.92 -4.74
CA GLU A 189 0.72 -15.04 -4.38
C GLU A 189 -0.25 -15.43 -5.50
N LEU A 190 -0.32 -14.65 -6.58
CA LEU A 190 -1.10 -14.93 -7.78
C LEU A 190 -0.20 -15.50 -8.88
N LEU A 191 -0.81 -16.18 -9.85
CA LEU A 191 -0.11 -16.62 -11.06
C LEU A 191 0.45 -15.40 -11.79
N HIS A 192 1.70 -15.54 -12.24
CA HIS A 192 2.46 -14.50 -12.96
C HIS A 192 2.63 -13.19 -12.16
N GLY A 193 2.81 -13.28 -10.83
CA GLY A 193 3.13 -12.12 -10.00
C GLY A 193 4.33 -11.33 -10.55
N HIS A 194 4.21 -10.01 -10.58
CA HIS A 194 5.21 -9.12 -11.16
C HIS A 194 5.05 -7.68 -10.65
N LEU A 195 6.06 -6.86 -10.92
CA LEU A 195 5.94 -5.40 -10.90
C LEU A 195 6.33 -4.89 -12.27
N ARG A 196 5.43 -4.17 -12.93
CA ARG A 196 5.61 -3.57 -14.25
C ARG A 196 5.47 -2.06 -14.17
N LEU A 197 6.43 -1.34 -14.70
CA LEU A 197 6.36 0.11 -14.83
C LEU A 197 5.61 0.48 -16.11
N LEU A 198 4.65 1.39 -16.00
CA LEU A 198 3.90 1.88 -17.15
C LEU A 198 4.57 3.18 -17.61
N ARG A 199 5.06 3.20 -18.86
CA ARG A 199 5.69 4.39 -19.47
C ARG A 199 4.61 5.31 -20.04
N ARG A 200 4.90 6.62 -20.17
CA ARG A 200 3.95 7.59 -20.75
C ARG A 200 3.75 7.42 -22.25
N ASP A 201 4.83 7.20 -22.99
CA ASP A 201 4.83 7.19 -24.46
C ASP A 201 4.86 5.77 -25.04
N ALA A 202 4.32 4.79 -24.30
CA ALA A 202 4.23 3.41 -24.79
C ALA A 202 2.91 3.21 -25.53
N ASP A 203 2.98 3.24 -26.88
CA ASP A 203 1.83 2.99 -27.75
C ASP A 203 1.46 1.49 -27.85
N GLU A 204 2.35 0.59 -27.42
CA GLU A 204 2.12 -0.86 -27.47
C GLU A 204 1.65 -1.41 -26.12
N GLN A 205 0.68 -2.31 -26.21
CA GLN A 205 0.26 -3.12 -25.07
C GLN A 205 1.42 -4.01 -24.63
N PRO A 206 1.91 -3.88 -23.39
CA PRO A 206 3.07 -4.65 -22.96
C PRO A 206 2.73 -6.14 -22.95
N GLY A 207 3.57 -6.95 -23.60
CA GLY A 207 3.42 -8.40 -23.73
C GLY A 207 3.58 -9.16 -22.41
N GLU A 208 4.15 -10.36 -22.42
CA GLU A 208 4.38 -11.10 -21.18
C GLU A 208 5.40 -10.40 -20.26
N ALA A 209 5.13 -10.34 -18.95
CA ALA A 209 6.00 -9.65 -17.99
C ALA A 209 7.43 -10.21 -17.94
N ASP A 210 7.61 -11.49 -18.30
CA ASP A 210 8.94 -12.12 -18.38
C ASP A 210 9.79 -11.58 -19.54
N GLN A 211 9.15 -11.11 -20.62
CA GLN A 211 9.84 -10.60 -21.81
C GLN A 211 9.97 -9.07 -21.82
N ASP A 212 9.29 -8.38 -20.91
CA ASP A 212 9.21 -6.92 -20.84
C ASP A 212 10.35 -6.31 -19.99
N PRO A 213 11.28 -5.52 -20.56
CA PRO A 213 12.35 -4.86 -19.79
C PRO A 213 11.84 -3.86 -18.74
N ALA A 214 10.60 -3.38 -18.84
CA ALA A 214 9.97 -2.52 -17.84
C ALA A 214 9.26 -3.32 -16.73
N ALA A 215 9.42 -4.64 -16.69
CA ALA A 215 8.85 -5.50 -15.66
C ALA A 215 9.89 -6.41 -14.99
N VAL A 216 9.67 -6.68 -13.70
CA VAL A 216 10.37 -7.72 -12.94
C VAL A 216 9.35 -8.78 -12.50
N VAL A 217 9.73 -10.05 -12.59
CA VAL A 217 8.82 -11.15 -12.25
C VAL A 217 9.07 -11.68 -10.85
N PHE A 218 8.00 -12.06 -10.17
CA PHE A 218 8.09 -12.68 -8.85
C PHE A 218 8.18 -14.20 -8.99
N GLY A 219 8.68 -14.84 -7.94
CA GLY A 219 8.87 -16.28 -7.90
C GLY A 219 8.88 -16.79 -6.46
N LEU A 220 9.01 -18.09 -6.27
CA LEU A 220 9.01 -18.67 -4.92
C LEU A 220 10.15 -18.07 -4.09
N GLY A 221 9.80 -17.27 -3.07
CA GLY A 221 10.75 -16.57 -2.20
C GLY A 221 11.28 -15.24 -2.73
N TYR A 222 10.84 -14.80 -3.91
CA TYR A 222 11.26 -13.54 -4.55
C TYR A 222 10.09 -12.57 -4.74
N GLY A 223 10.36 -11.28 -4.64
CA GLY A 223 9.36 -10.21 -4.71
C GLY A 223 8.29 -10.26 -3.62
N PRO A 224 8.61 -10.64 -2.36
CA PRO A 224 7.59 -10.86 -1.35
C PRO A 224 6.81 -9.58 -1.06
N VAL A 225 5.53 -9.71 -0.70
CA VAL A 225 4.59 -8.58 -0.49
C VAL A 225 5.17 -7.50 0.43
N HIS A 226 5.87 -7.90 1.51
CA HIS A 226 6.44 -6.98 2.49
C HIS A 226 7.60 -6.10 1.97
N GLU A 227 8.13 -6.39 0.79
CA GLU A 227 9.15 -5.57 0.12
C GLU A 227 8.61 -4.96 -1.17
N SER A 228 7.97 -5.76 -2.03
CA SER A 228 7.56 -5.35 -3.38
C SER A 228 6.39 -4.38 -3.38
N LEU A 229 5.42 -4.53 -2.47
CA LEU A 229 4.27 -3.62 -2.42
C LEU A 229 4.64 -2.25 -1.80
N PRO A 230 5.39 -2.15 -0.69
CA PRO A 230 5.88 -0.86 -0.23
C PRO A 230 6.80 -0.16 -1.26
N PHE A 231 7.58 -0.92 -2.03
CA PHE A 231 8.33 -0.39 -3.16
C PHE A 231 7.40 0.20 -4.22
N ALA A 232 6.39 -0.56 -4.67
CA ALA A 232 5.40 -0.10 -5.63
C ALA A 232 4.68 1.18 -5.15
N ALA A 233 4.20 1.19 -3.90
CA ALA A 233 3.54 2.36 -3.31
C ALA A 233 4.45 3.61 -3.31
N ALA A 234 5.74 3.45 -2.98
CA ALA A 234 6.70 4.55 -3.00
C ALA A 234 6.91 5.12 -4.42
N VAL A 235 7.05 4.24 -5.43
CA VAL A 235 7.19 4.63 -6.83
C VAL A 235 5.92 5.33 -7.33
N LEU A 236 4.75 4.76 -7.07
CA LEU A 236 3.47 5.33 -7.48
C LEU A 236 3.24 6.73 -6.90
N ALA A 237 3.59 6.93 -5.62
CA ALA A 237 3.53 8.24 -4.97
C ALA A 237 4.48 9.26 -5.60
N ALA A 238 5.69 8.85 -5.97
CA ALA A 238 6.64 9.71 -6.67
C ALA A 238 6.16 10.10 -8.08
N ILE A 239 5.59 9.15 -8.83
CA ILE A 239 4.98 9.40 -10.15
C ILE A 239 3.87 10.46 -10.03
N ARG A 240 2.93 10.30 -9.09
CA ARG A 240 1.86 11.29 -8.88
C ARG A 240 2.41 12.65 -8.46
N SER A 241 3.39 12.68 -7.57
CA SER A 241 4.01 13.94 -7.11
C SER A 241 4.74 14.67 -8.24
N ALA A 242 5.39 13.94 -9.15
CA ALA A 242 6.07 14.52 -10.31
C ALA A 242 5.10 15.13 -11.34
N ARG A 243 3.84 14.69 -11.39
CA ARG A 243 2.80 15.25 -12.28
C ARG A 243 2.22 16.58 -11.79
N VAL A 244 2.26 16.83 -10.49
CA VAL A 244 1.70 18.05 -9.88
C VAL A 244 2.71 19.19 -9.91
N ARG A 245 4.00 18.90 -10.13
CA ARG A 245 5.02 19.95 -10.32
C ARG A 245 4.87 20.54 -11.73
N PRO A 246 4.73 21.87 -11.86
CA PRO A 246 4.63 22.56 -13.14
C PRO A 246 5.92 22.47 -13.96
#